data_AF-A0A022WAN6-F1
#
_entry.id   AF-A0A022WAN6-F1
#
_cell.length_a   1.000
_cell.length_b   1.000
_cell.length_c   1.000
_cell.angle_alpha   90.00
_cell.angle_beta   90.00
_cell.angle_gamma   90.00
#
_symmetry.space_group_name_H-M   'P 1'
#
loop_
_entity.id
_entity.type
_entity.pdbx_description
1 polymer ?
#
loop_
_entity_poly.entity_id
_entity_poly.type
_entity_poly.pdbx_seq_one_letter_code
_entity_poly.pdbx_strand_id
1 'polypeptide(L)'
;MLLLDYHNVLIHSLLTERFSGAAPVSIDQIVSDFDGVTFHVSTPETKSKILISIAVRCFRELVQYGAEGVLRREYGPYIVSPEPGYDFSILIDLEDLPAEQEARDQLIMSIALMKRNAMASPFERGFEEFQKLEEESNKYSLEALPQQLKDGGEVMTVHYRDEEAIFIKAGYDCVTVIFSTIFRDETDRIFGKVFLQEFADVRRRAIQNAPQVLFRNDPPLELQGIPGLKDSRNGEVGYITFVLYPRHLLPQKRAETISHIQTFRDYFHYHIKASKAYIHTRMRKRTADFLQVLNRARPENEEKERKTASGRTFRVQG
;
A
#
# COMPACT_ATOMS: atom_id res chain seq x y z
N MET A 1 -0.18 -14.38 1.39
CA MET A 1 -1.04 -13.21 1.11
C MET A 1 -0.52 -12.52 -0.14
N LEU A 2 -1.37 -12.31 -1.15
CA LEU A 2 -0.98 -11.70 -2.43
C LEU A 2 -1.28 -10.21 -2.46
N LEU A 3 -2.55 -9.82 -2.29
CA LEU A 3 -2.93 -8.42 -2.06
C LEU A 3 -2.82 -8.09 -0.58
N LEU A 4 -2.44 -6.85 -0.25
CA LEU A 4 -2.48 -6.37 1.12
C LEU A 4 -3.92 -6.01 1.49
N ASP A 5 -4.30 -6.23 2.74
CA ASP A 5 -5.58 -5.77 3.26
C ASP A 5 -5.60 -4.23 3.32
N TYR A 6 -6.76 -3.63 3.05
CA TYR A 6 -6.93 -2.17 3.07
C TYR A 6 -7.16 -1.59 4.46
N HIS A 7 -7.67 -2.42 5.37
CA HIS A 7 -8.03 -2.03 6.72
C HIS A 7 -6.92 -2.45 7.70
N ASN A 8 -6.83 -1.75 8.82
CA ASN A 8 -5.94 -2.14 9.89
C ASN A 8 -6.53 -3.37 10.62
N VAL A 9 -5.92 -4.54 10.40
CA VAL A 9 -6.39 -5.84 10.93
C VAL A 9 -6.42 -5.85 12.46
N LEU A 10 -5.50 -5.14 13.13
CA LEU A 10 -5.45 -5.08 14.58
C LEU A 10 -6.61 -4.26 15.15
N ILE A 11 -6.86 -3.07 14.60
CA ILE A 11 -7.99 -2.21 15.00
C ILE A 11 -9.31 -2.94 14.74
N HIS A 12 -9.45 -3.57 13.56
CA HIS A 12 -10.63 -4.37 13.24
C HIS A 12 -10.85 -5.46 14.28
N SER A 13 -9.86 -6.31 14.53
CA SER A 13 -9.97 -7.43 15.49
C SER A 13 -10.27 -6.95 16.91
N LEU A 14 -9.60 -5.88 17.36
CA LEU A 14 -9.83 -5.27 18.67
C LEU A 14 -11.29 -4.79 18.81
N LEU A 15 -11.80 -4.05 17.82
CA LEU A 15 -13.16 -3.52 17.88
C LEU A 15 -14.21 -4.62 17.75
N THR A 16 -13.99 -5.64 16.91
CA THR A 16 -14.87 -6.83 16.86
C THR A 16 -14.97 -7.51 18.23
N GLU A 17 -13.85 -7.68 18.93
CA GLU A 17 -13.86 -8.23 20.29
C GLU A 17 -14.63 -7.32 21.26
N ARG A 18 -14.40 -6.00 21.21
CA ARG A 18 -15.03 -5.04 22.15
C ARG A 18 -16.53 -4.85 21.88
N PHE A 19 -16.98 -4.95 20.64
CA PHE A 19 -18.39 -4.79 20.27
C PHE A 19 -19.21 -6.08 20.49
N SER A 20 -18.56 -7.19 20.86
CA SER A 20 -19.23 -8.49 21.11
C SER A 20 -20.11 -8.52 22.38
N GLY A 21 -20.10 -7.45 23.20
CA GLY A 21 -20.78 -7.40 24.50
C GLY A 21 -19.95 -7.96 25.66
N ALA A 22 -18.65 -8.20 25.44
CA ALA A 22 -17.71 -8.52 26.51
C ALA A 22 -17.59 -7.38 27.53
N ALA A 23 -17.19 -7.70 28.76
CA ALA A 23 -17.01 -6.71 29.81
C ALA A 23 -16.00 -5.62 29.38
N PRO A 24 -16.29 -4.31 29.58
CA PRO A 24 -15.38 -3.24 29.20
C PRO A 24 -14.02 -3.36 29.89
N VAL A 25 -12.94 -3.21 29.12
CA VAL A 25 -11.55 -3.33 29.57
C VAL A 25 -10.84 -1.99 29.38
N SER A 26 -9.90 -1.67 30.26
CA SER A 26 -9.01 -0.52 30.06
C SER A 26 -8.10 -0.79 28.87
N ILE A 27 -8.06 0.11 27.90
CA ILE A 27 -7.19 0.02 26.73
C ILE A 27 -6.26 1.23 26.73
N ASP A 28 -5.00 0.98 26.42
CA ASP A 28 -3.99 2.00 26.13
C ASP A 28 -2.95 1.34 25.22
N GLN A 29 -3.11 1.53 23.91
CA GLN A 29 -2.31 0.84 22.89
C GLN A 29 -1.97 1.80 21.75
N ILE A 30 -0.69 1.81 21.40
CA ILE A 30 -0.18 2.48 20.20
C ILE A 30 -0.02 1.42 19.11
N VAL A 31 -0.60 1.70 17.95
CA VAL A 31 -0.62 0.79 16.80
C VAL A 31 0.02 1.48 15.61
N SER A 32 1.07 0.88 15.04
CA SER A 32 1.70 1.39 13.83
C SER A 32 1.05 0.81 12.58
N ASP A 33 0.95 1.63 11.54
CA ASP A 33 0.51 1.24 10.21
C ASP A 33 1.58 1.63 9.17
N PHE A 34 1.38 1.26 7.91
CA PHE A 34 2.28 1.66 6.82
C PHE A 34 2.36 3.18 6.69
N ASP A 35 3.39 3.66 5.99
CA ASP A 35 3.67 5.09 5.75
C ASP A 35 3.93 5.94 7.00
N GLY A 36 4.30 5.28 8.10
CA GLY A 36 4.59 5.98 9.36
C GLY A 36 3.34 6.52 10.05
N VAL A 37 2.16 6.03 9.65
CA VAL A 37 0.91 6.33 10.34
C VAL A 37 0.90 5.64 11.68
N THR A 38 0.45 6.37 12.70
CA THR A 38 0.35 5.85 14.07
C THR A 38 -1.07 6.06 14.57
N PHE A 39 -1.65 5.02 15.14
CA PHE A 39 -2.92 5.06 15.85
C PHE A 39 -2.68 4.95 17.34
N HIS A 40 -3.58 5.56 18.10
CA HIS A 40 -3.69 5.37 19.53
C HIS A 40 -5.11 4.99 19.87
N VAL A 41 -5.26 3.82 20.49
CA VAL A 41 -6.54 3.30 20.93
C VAL A 41 -6.50 3.24 22.45
N SER A 42 -7.31 4.06 23.10
CA SER A 42 -7.29 4.22 24.55
C SER A 42 -8.68 4.38 25.15
N THR A 43 -8.79 4.22 26.47
CA THR A 43 -10.01 4.49 27.24
C THR A 43 -9.71 5.53 28.33
N PRO A 44 -9.61 6.83 27.98
CA PRO A 44 -9.06 7.85 28.89
C PRO A 44 -9.98 8.22 30.05
N GLU A 45 -11.31 8.20 29.84
CA GLU A 45 -12.30 8.56 30.86
C GLU A 45 -12.89 7.32 31.54
N THR A 46 -13.48 6.43 30.75
CA THR A 46 -14.19 5.25 31.21
C THR A 46 -13.84 4.06 30.32
N LYS A 47 -13.92 2.84 30.86
CA LYS A 47 -13.67 1.61 30.10
C LYS A 47 -14.68 1.39 28.96
N SER A 48 -15.84 2.03 29.03
CA SER A 48 -16.89 1.98 28.01
C SER A 48 -16.61 2.90 26.82
N LYS A 49 -15.82 3.96 26.98
CA LYS A 49 -15.54 4.94 25.94
C LYS A 49 -14.16 4.71 25.34
N ILE A 50 -14.14 4.27 24.09
CA ILE A 50 -12.91 4.01 23.33
C ILE A 50 -12.59 5.25 22.49
N LEU A 51 -11.49 5.92 22.81
CA LEU A 51 -10.89 6.99 22.02
C LEU A 51 -9.95 6.36 20.99
N ILE A 52 -10.11 6.72 19.73
CA ILE A 52 -9.27 6.27 18.63
C ILE A 52 -8.73 7.51 17.93
N SER A 53 -7.42 7.71 18.03
CA SER A 53 -6.71 8.84 17.44
C SER A 53 -5.76 8.35 16.36
N ILE A 54 -5.61 9.14 15.29
CA ILE A 54 -4.68 8.86 14.17
C ILE A 54 -3.75 10.04 13.95
N ALA A 55 -2.47 9.74 13.76
CA ALA A 55 -1.44 10.68 13.36
C ALA A 55 -0.97 10.33 11.93
N VAL A 56 -1.10 11.28 11.02
CA VAL A 56 -0.75 11.16 9.60
C VAL A 56 0.11 12.35 9.19
N ARG A 57 1.35 12.09 8.75
CA ARG A 57 2.31 13.14 8.42
C ARG A 57 1.77 14.22 7.48
N CYS A 58 1.05 13.82 6.43
CA CYS A 58 0.50 14.71 5.42
C CYS A 58 -0.92 15.21 5.73
N PHE A 59 -1.43 15.07 6.96
CA PHE A 59 -2.82 15.39 7.28
C PHE A 59 -3.24 16.81 6.87
N ARG A 60 -2.36 17.80 7.07
CA ARG A 60 -2.59 19.19 6.66
C ARG A 60 -2.84 19.33 5.16
N GLU A 61 -2.12 18.59 4.34
CA GLU A 61 -2.32 18.56 2.88
C GLU A 61 -3.66 17.89 2.55
N LEU A 62 -3.99 16.78 3.22
CA LEU A 62 -5.27 16.09 3.05
C LEU A 62 -6.47 16.99 3.36
N VAL A 63 -6.36 17.84 4.41
CA VAL A 63 -7.40 18.84 4.75
C VAL A 63 -7.58 19.86 3.62
N GLN A 64 -6.50 20.34 3.00
CA GLN A 64 -6.58 21.24 1.84
C GLN A 64 -7.32 20.62 0.65
N TYR A 65 -7.27 19.28 0.54
CA TYR A 65 -7.97 18.51 -0.48
C TYR A 65 -9.35 18.00 -0.05
N GLY A 66 -9.86 18.41 1.12
CA GLY A 66 -11.23 18.12 1.55
C GLY A 66 -11.38 16.90 2.47
N ALA A 67 -10.31 16.46 3.14
CA ALA A 67 -10.37 15.33 4.07
C ALA A 67 -11.41 15.50 5.19
N GLU A 68 -11.62 16.72 5.70
CA GLU A 68 -12.63 16.97 6.73
C GLU A 68 -14.05 16.58 6.27
N GLY A 69 -14.37 16.82 5.00
CA GLY A 69 -15.67 16.45 4.42
C GLY A 69 -15.85 14.93 4.37
N VAL A 70 -14.81 14.22 3.94
CA VAL A 70 -14.78 12.75 3.89
C VAL A 70 -14.88 12.17 5.31
N LEU A 71 -14.07 12.64 6.25
CA LEU A 71 -14.07 12.16 7.64
C LEU A 71 -15.40 12.45 8.34
N ARG A 72 -16.00 13.62 8.10
CA ARG A 72 -17.33 13.96 8.62
C ARG A 72 -18.43 13.08 8.03
N ARG A 73 -18.34 12.72 6.75
CA ARG A 73 -19.26 11.79 6.10
C ARG A 73 -19.19 10.39 6.72
N GLU A 74 -17.98 9.89 6.99
CA GLU A 74 -17.79 8.52 7.52
C GLU A 74 -18.01 8.41 9.04
N TYR A 75 -17.65 9.44 9.82
CA TYR A 75 -17.58 9.35 11.29
C TYR A 75 -18.39 10.39 12.05
N GLY A 76 -19.13 11.27 11.36
CA GLY A 76 -19.74 12.49 11.91
C GLY A 76 -20.16 12.47 13.40
N PRO A 77 -21.03 11.54 13.83
CA PRO A 77 -21.51 11.47 15.23
C PRO A 77 -20.42 11.19 16.27
N TYR A 78 -19.32 10.56 15.86
CA TYR A 78 -18.26 10.08 16.74
C TYR A 78 -17.05 11.02 16.80
N ILE A 79 -17.03 12.08 15.98
CA ILE A 79 -15.88 13.00 15.91
C ILE A 79 -15.78 13.82 17.20
N VAL A 80 -14.58 13.84 17.77
CA VAL A 80 -14.25 14.66 18.95
C VAL A 80 -13.05 15.56 18.66
N SER A 81 -12.68 16.40 19.62
CA SER A 81 -11.45 17.19 19.50
C SER A 81 -10.24 16.24 19.41
N PRO A 82 -9.31 16.48 18.46
CA PRO A 82 -8.13 15.63 18.32
C PRO A 82 -7.31 15.55 19.61
N GLU A 83 -6.89 14.34 19.95
CA GLU A 83 -5.99 14.09 21.07
C GLU A 83 -4.65 14.83 20.86
N PRO A 84 -4.04 15.41 21.92
CA PRO A 84 -2.75 16.06 21.79
C PRO A 84 -1.69 15.16 21.17
N GLY A 85 -1.10 15.61 20.05
CA GLY A 85 -0.10 14.83 19.29
C GLY A 85 -0.67 14.00 18.14
N TYR A 86 -1.99 14.00 17.96
CA TYR A 86 -2.68 13.34 16.86
C TYR A 86 -3.43 14.36 15.98
N ASP A 87 -3.76 13.96 14.76
CA ASP A 87 -4.36 14.84 13.76
C ASP A 87 -5.90 14.74 13.73
N PHE A 88 -6.43 13.55 14.05
CA PHE A 88 -7.87 13.29 14.06
C PHE A 88 -8.22 12.25 15.13
N SER A 89 -9.36 12.43 15.79
CA SER A 89 -9.83 11.53 16.85
C SER A 89 -11.33 11.30 16.76
N ILE A 90 -11.74 10.07 17.06
CA ILE A 90 -13.14 9.67 17.26
C ILE A 90 -13.29 9.02 18.63
N LEU A 91 -14.48 9.16 19.22
CA LEU A 91 -14.85 8.54 20.47
C LEU A 91 -16.06 7.62 20.24
N ILE A 92 -15.91 6.36 20.58
CA ILE A 92 -16.98 5.35 20.51
C ILE A 92 -17.40 4.99 21.91
N ASP A 93 -18.69 5.11 22.20
CA ASP A 93 -19.28 4.60 23.44
C ASP A 93 -19.84 3.19 23.21
N LEU A 94 -19.34 2.22 23.97
CA LEU A 94 -19.83 0.83 23.93
C LEU A 94 -21.29 0.70 24.42
N GLU A 95 -21.81 1.70 25.13
CA GLU A 95 -23.20 1.74 25.59
C GLU A 95 -24.17 2.29 24.52
N ASP A 96 -23.67 3.04 23.54
CA ASP A 96 -24.44 3.66 22.45
C ASP A 96 -23.99 3.15 21.07
N LEU A 97 -23.98 1.83 20.91
CA LEU A 97 -23.68 1.18 19.64
C LEU A 97 -24.94 0.99 18.80
N PRO A 98 -24.83 0.97 17.46
CA PRO A 98 -25.94 0.61 16.57
C PRO A 98 -26.60 -0.70 17.01
N ALA A 99 -27.93 -0.80 16.95
CA ALA A 99 -28.65 -1.99 17.40
C ALA A 99 -28.42 -3.21 16.48
N GLU A 100 -28.29 -2.96 15.17
CA GLU A 100 -28.14 -4.00 14.16
C GLU A 100 -26.67 -4.47 14.06
N GLN A 101 -26.47 -5.79 13.99
CA GLN A 101 -25.13 -6.37 13.87
C GLN A 101 -24.41 -5.92 12.59
N GLU A 102 -25.14 -5.84 11.47
CA GLU A 102 -24.56 -5.39 10.20
C GLU A 102 -24.06 -3.94 10.28
N ALA A 103 -24.80 -3.06 10.94
CA ALA A 103 -24.37 -1.68 11.17
C ALA A 103 -23.12 -1.60 12.09
N ARG A 104 -23.01 -2.50 13.08
CA ARG A 104 -21.81 -2.61 13.92
C ARG A 104 -20.59 -3.05 13.11
N ASP A 105 -20.75 -4.08 12.28
CA ASP A 105 -19.67 -4.60 11.44
C ASP A 105 -19.20 -3.57 10.41
N GLN A 106 -20.14 -2.80 9.83
CA GLN A 106 -19.82 -1.68 8.94
C GLN A 106 -19.06 -0.56 9.67
N LEU A 107 -19.47 -0.21 10.90
CA LEU A 107 -18.77 0.77 11.72
C LEU A 107 -17.35 0.32 12.05
N ILE A 108 -17.15 -0.93 12.47
CA ILE A 108 -15.84 -1.51 12.75
C ILE A 108 -14.94 -1.43 11.50
N MET A 109 -15.46 -1.84 10.35
CA MET A 109 -14.71 -1.78 9.09
C MET A 109 -14.38 -0.36 8.69
N SER A 110 -15.32 0.59 8.83
CA SER A 110 -15.09 2.00 8.55
C SER A 110 -13.97 2.56 9.41
N ILE A 111 -13.99 2.31 10.73
CA ILE A 111 -12.94 2.75 11.65
C ILE A 111 -11.59 2.10 11.30
N ALA A 112 -11.56 0.80 10.98
CA ALA A 112 -10.35 0.12 10.57
C ALA A 112 -9.78 0.65 9.23
N LEU A 113 -10.62 1.28 8.40
CA LEU A 113 -10.25 1.96 7.15
C LEU A 113 -9.90 3.44 7.35
N MET A 114 -9.73 3.94 8.59
CA MET A 114 -9.53 5.37 8.85
C MET A 114 -8.36 5.99 8.08
N LYS A 115 -7.20 5.31 7.99
CA LYS A 115 -6.09 5.76 7.14
C LYS A 115 -6.52 5.89 5.68
N ARG A 116 -7.22 4.89 5.15
CA ARG A 116 -7.72 4.86 3.77
C ARG A 116 -8.72 5.98 3.52
N ASN A 117 -9.66 6.19 4.45
CA ASN A 117 -10.68 7.25 4.34
C ASN A 117 -10.06 8.65 4.38
N ALA A 118 -9.08 8.90 5.27
CA ALA A 118 -8.37 10.17 5.30
C ALA A 118 -7.60 10.46 3.99
N MET A 119 -6.92 9.44 3.46
CA MET A 119 -6.12 9.55 2.23
C MET A 119 -6.95 9.51 0.94
N ALA A 120 -8.25 9.22 1.01
CA ALA A 120 -9.12 9.15 -0.16
C ALA A 120 -9.45 10.54 -0.73
N SER A 121 -9.42 11.59 0.09
CA SER A 121 -9.87 12.94 -0.31
C SER A 121 -9.21 13.51 -1.58
N PRO A 122 -7.88 13.47 -1.79
CA PRO A 122 -7.29 13.97 -3.02
C PRO A 122 -7.69 13.14 -4.25
N PHE A 123 -7.97 11.84 -4.08
CA PHE A 123 -8.45 11.00 -5.19
C PHE A 123 -9.91 11.29 -5.52
N GLU A 124 -10.78 11.41 -4.51
CA GLU A 124 -12.18 11.80 -4.70
C GLU A 124 -12.27 13.15 -5.42
N ARG A 125 -11.52 14.15 -4.95
CA ARG A 125 -11.43 15.47 -5.58
C ARG A 125 -10.93 15.39 -7.03
N GLY A 126 -9.89 14.61 -7.30
CA GLY A 126 -9.37 14.42 -8.65
C GLY A 126 -10.38 13.74 -9.59
N PHE A 127 -11.19 12.81 -9.06
CA PHE A 127 -12.22 12.13 -9.84
C PHE A 127 -13.43 13.03 -10.12
N GLU A 128 -13.80 13.89 -9.17
CA GLU A 128 -14.83 14.92 -9.37
C GLU A 128 -14.39 16.00 -10.37
N GLU A 129 -13.13 16.45 -10.28
CA GLU A 129 -12.55 17.39 -11.24
C GLU A 129 -12.48 16.79 -12.65
N PHE A 130 -12.07 15.53 -12.76
CA PHE A 130 -12.12 14.79 -14.02
C PHE A 130 -13.53 14.77 -14.64
N GLN A 131 -14.58 14.52 -13.86
CA GLN A 131 -15.95 14.53 -14.39
C GLN A 131 -16.34 15.88 -14.99
N LYS A 132 -15.96 16.98 -14.32
CA LYS A 132 -16.24 18.34 -14.80
C LYS A 132 -15.48 18.62 -16.11
N LEU A 133 -14.19 18.25 -16.16
CA LEU A 133 -13.35 18.43 -17.35
C LEU A 133 -13.83 17.55 -18.52
N GLU A 134 -14.24 16.31 -18.25
CA GLU A 134 -14.81 15.39 -19.25
C GLU A 134 -16.11 15.96 -19.84
N GLU A 135 -17.05 16.40 -18.99
CA GLU A 135 -18.31 17.02 -19.41
C GLU A 135 -18.09 18.31 -20.23
N GLU A 136 -17.11 19.12 -19.85
CA GLU A 136 -16.77 20.33 -20.60
C GLU A 136 -16.10 20.01 -21.94
N SER A 137 -15.20 19.02 -21.97
CA SER A 137 -14.52 18.59 -23.19
C SER A 137 -15.48 18.05 -24.24
N ASN A 138 -16.58 17.40 -23.83
CA ASN A 138 -17.63 16.88 -24.71
C ASN A 138 -18.36 17.97 -25.52
N LYS A 139 -18.19 19.25 -25.18
CA LYS A 139 -18.74 20.40 -25.92
C LYS A 139 -17.88 20.80 -27.12
N TYR A 140 -16.65 20.30 -27.22
CA TYR A 140 -15.68 20.64 -28.24
C TYR A 140 -15.30 19.43 -29.08
N SER A 141 -14.89 19.65 -30.33
CA SER A 141 -14.17 18.63 -31.10
C SER A 141 -12.73 18.53 -30.59
N LEU A 142 -12.09 17.36 -30.77
CA LEU A 142 -10.72 17.11 -30.29
C LEU A 142 -9.70 18.15 -30.79
N GLU A 143 -9.89 18.66 -32.00
CA GLU A 143 -8.99 19.66 -32.62
C GLU A 143 -9.20 21.07 -32.07
N ALA A 144 -10.39 21.38 -31.55
CA ALA A 144 -10.79 22.70 -31.07
C ALA A 144 -10.80 22.83 -29.54
N LEU A 145 -10.24 21.85 -28.81
CA LEU A 145 -10.15 21.88 -27.34
C LEU A 145 -9.33 23.10 -26.87
N PRO A 146 -9.88 23.94 -25.98
CA PRO A 146 -9.15 25.04 -25.34
C PRO A 146 -7.88 24.57 -24.64
N GLN A 147 -6.85 25.43 -24.61
CA GLN A 147 -5.58 25.07 -24.00
C GLN A 147 -5.72 24.76 -22.50
N GLN A 148 -6.61 25.48 -21.77
CA GLN A 148 -6.86 25.19 -20.35
C GLN A 148 -7.36 23.76 -20.12
N LEU A 149 -8.24 23.25 -20.98
CA LEU A 149 -8.74 21.87 -20.90
C LEU A 149 -7.63 20.85 -21.21
N LYS A 150 -6.74 21.18 -22.15
CA LYS A 150 -5.58 20.32 -22.48
C LYS A 150 -4.55 20.27 -21.36
N ASP A 151 -4.35 21.38 -20.66
CA ASP A 151 -3.41 21.47 -19.54
C ASP A 151 -3.92 20.69 -18.33
N GLY A 152 -5.25 20.53 -18.21
CA GLY A 152 -5.93 19.76 -17.18
C GLY A 152 -6.06 20.52 -15.86
N GLY A 153 -6.43 19.78 -14.82
CA GLY A 153 -6.57 20.28 -13.46
C GLY A 153 -5.22 20.54 -12.77
N GLU A 154 -5.32 21.15 -11.59
CA GLU A 154 -4.16 21.39 -10.73
C GLU A 154 -3.56 20.06 -10.22
N VAL A 155 -2.24 20.04 -10.02
CA VAL A 155 -1.56 18.87 -9.45
C VAL A 155 -1.69 18.92 -7.94
N MET A 156 -2.41 17.94 -7.38
CA MET A 156 -2.45 17.71 -5.94
C MET A 156 -1.25 16.87 -5.52
N THR A 157 -0.60 17.25 -4.43
CA THR A 157 0.63 16.60 -3.93
C THR A 157 0.43 16.13 -2.50
N VAL A 158 0.72 14.86 -2.24
CA VAL A 158 0.58 14.23 -0.92
C VAL A 158 1.93 13.64 -0.49
N HIS A 159 2.59 14.28 0.48
CA HIS A 159 3.87 13.84 1.04
C HIS A 159 3.67 12.81 2.16
N TYR A 160 3.16 11.64 1.78
CA TYR A 160 2.83 10.56 2.70
C TYR A 160 4.06 9.94 3.39
N ARG A 161 5.28 10.12 2.86
CA ARG A 161 6.55 9.77 3.55
C ARG A 161 7.59 10.88 3.34
N ASP A 162 8.69 10.81 4.09
CA ASP A 162 9.74 11.85 4.13
C ASP A 162 10.33 12.23 2.77
N GLU A 163 10.49 11.25 1.88
CA GLU A 163 11.14 11.43 0.59
C GLU A 163 10.31 10.86 -0.58
N GLU A 164 9.06 10.48 -0.32
CA GLU A 164 8.15 9.88 -1.29
C GLU A 164 6.84 10.68 -1.29
N ALA A 165 6.25 10.86 -2.47
CA ALA A 165 5.01 11.61 -2.64
C ALA A 165 4.08 10.93 -3.65
N ILE A 166 2.79 11.21 -3.51
CA ILE A 166 1.76 10.88 -4.50
C ILE A 166 1.33 12.19 -5.15
N PHE A 167 1.33 12.23 -6.47
CA PHE A 167 0.79 13.34 -7.25
C PHE A 167 -0.45 12.88 -7.98
N ILE A 168 -1.51 13.67 -7.93
CA ILE A 168 -2.79 13.37 -8.60
C ILE A 168 -3.12 14.55 -9.49
N LYS A 169 -3.33 14.28 -10.77
CA LYS A 169 -3.71 15.29 -11.77
C LYS A 169 -4.91 14.78 -12.57
N ALA A 170 -5.98 15.55 -12.57
CA ALA A 170 -7.13 15.29 -13.44
C ALA A 170 -6.88 15.86 -14.84
N GLY A 171 -7.09 15.07 -15.88
CA GLY A 171 -7.22 15.53 -17.26
C GLY A 171 -8.67 15.52 -17.70
N TYR A 172 -8.93 15.82 -18.97
CA TYR A 172 -10.28 15.70 -19.56
C TYR A 172 -10.61 14.27 -20.01
N ASP A 173 -9.59 13.44 -20.26
CA ASP A 173 -9.73 12.08 -20.78
C ASP A 173 -9.28 10.99 -19.79
N CYS A 174 -8.52 11.35 -18.76
CA CYS A 174 -8.03 10.44 -17.74
C CYS A 174 -7.66 11.16 -16.43
N VAL A 175 -7.43 10.37 -15.38
CA VAL A 175 -6.79 10.84 -14.14
C VAL A 175 -5.43 10.18 -14.02
N THR A 176 -4.40 10.99 -13.83
CA THR A 176 -3.01 10.53 -13.72
C THR A 176 -2.58 10.56 -12.26
N VAL A 177 -2.15 9.40 -11.75
CA VAL A 177 -1.62 9.23 -10.38
C VAL A 177 -0.15 8.85 -10.48
N ILE A 178 0.74 9.65 -9.91
CA ILE A 178 2.18 9.48 -10.00
C ILE A 178 2.74 9.23 -8.60
N PHE A 179 3.42 8.12 -8.41
CA PHE A 179 4.18 7.83 -7.20
C PHE A 179 5.64 8.19 -7.43
N SER A 180 6.22 9.04 -6.59
CA SER A 180 7.67 9.11 -6.43
C SER A 180 8.07 8.13 -5.32
N THR A 181 8.80 7.07 -5.68
CA THR A 181 9.33 6.08 -4.74
C THR A 181 10.84 6.15 -4.71
N ILE A 182 11.44 5.87 -3.55
CA ILE A 182 12.89 5.78 -3.40
C ILE A 182 13.31 4.32 -3.22
N PHE A 183 14.35 3.93 -3.95
CA PHE A 183 15.03 2.66 -3.77
C PHE A 183 16.40 2.90 -3.12
N ARG A 184 16.48 2.71 -1.80
CA ARG A 184 17.74 2.84 -1.06
C ARG A 184 18.72 1.70 -1.31
N ASP A 185 18.20 0.51 -1.58
CA ASP A 185 18.98 -0.67 -1.89
C ASP A 185 19.01 -0.90 -3.40
N GLU A 186 20.21 -1.09 -3.96
CA GLU A 186 20.37 -1.30 -5.39
C GLU A 186 19.70 -2.61 -5.86
N THR A 187 19.69 -3.65 -5.03
CA THR A 187 19.03 -4.90 -5.37
C THR A 187 17.52 -4.70 -5.49
N ASP A 188 16.90 -3.98 -4.56
CA ASP A 188 15.48 -3.61 -4.62
C ASP A 188 15.15 -2.73 -5.82
N ARG A 189 16.05 -1.84 -6.24
CA ARG A 189 15.91 -1.06 -7.47
C ARG A 189 15.85 -1.95 -8.72
N ILE A 190 16.72 -2.97 -8.80
CA ILE A 190 16.74 -3.92 -9.92
C ILE A 190 15.48 -4.80 -9.92
N PHE A 191 15.07 -5.34 -8.77
CA PHE A 191 13.81 -6.07 -8.65
C PHE A 191 12.63 -5.18 -9.07
N GLY A 192 12.56 -3.96 -8.53
CA GLY A 192 11.53 -2.99 -8.83
C GLY A 192 11.41 -2.71 -10.33
N LYS A 193 12.53 -2.52 -11.03
CA LYS A 193 12.54 -2.33 -12.49
C LYS A 193 11.91 -3.52 -13.23
N VAL A 194 12.20 -4.75 -12.83
CA VAL A 194 11.61 -5.96 -13.45
C VAL A 194 10.10 -6.01 -13.19
N PHE A 195 9.66 -5.76 -11.97
CA PHE A 195 8.23 -5.68 -11.66
C PHE A 195 7.52 -4.60 -12.49
N LEU A 196 8.08 -3.40 -12.57
CA LEU A 196 7.47 -2.28 -13.28
C LEU A 196 7.43 -2.50 -14.79
N GLN A 197 8.44 -3.17 -15.36
CA GLN A 197 8.39 -3.62 -16.74
C GLN A 197 7.22 -4.59 -16.98
N GLU A 198 7.03 -5.56 -16.08
CA GLU A 198 5.91 -6.50 -16.17
C GLU A 198 4.55 -5.79 -16.03
N PHE A 199 4.44 -4.79 -15.15
CA PHE A 199 3.25 -3.93 -15.03
C PHE A 199 2.95 -3.15 -16.32
N ALA A 200 3.97 -2.56 -16.95
CA ALA A 200 3.79 -1.81 -18.19
C ALA A 200 3.35 -2.73 -19.35
N ASP A 201 3.87 -3.96 -19.41
CA ASP A 201 3.58 -4.90 -20.49
C ASP A 201 2.33 -5.76 -20.27
N VAL A 202 1.72 -5.77 -19.08
CA VAL A 202 0.54 -6.60 -18.79
C VAL A 202 -0.65 -6.26 -19.68
N ARG A 203 -0.82 -4.96 -20.00
CA ARG A 203 -1.92 -4.49 -20.84
C ARG A 203 -1.79 -4.99 -22.28
N ARG A 204 -0.56 -5.15 -22.76
CA ARG A 204 -0.27 -5.70 -24.10
C ARG A 204 -0.48 -7.21 -24.17
N ARG A 205 -0.18 -7.93 -23.09
CA ARG A 205 -0.13 -9.41 -23.08
C ARG A 205 -1.43 -10.08 -22.61
N ALA A 206 -2.13 -9.50 -21.64
CA ALA A 206 -3.19 -10.22 -20.93
C ALA A 206 -4.44 -9.37 -20.62
N ILE A 207 -4.27 -8.14 -20.11
CA ILE A 207 -5.39 -7.38 -19.53
C ILE A 207 -5.52 -6.01 -20.22
N GLN A 208 -6.16 -6.00 -21.39
CA GLN A 208 -6.31 -4.78 -22.22
C GLN A 208 -7.06 -3.64 -21.51
N ASN A 209 -7.96 -4.00 -20.60
CA ASN A 209 -8.83 -3.07 -19.87
C ASN A 209 -8.22 -2.54 -18.56
N ALA A 210 -6.98 -2.92 -18.21
CA ALA A 210 -6.30 -2.40 -17.03
C ALA A 210 -5.83 -0.94 -17.23
N PRO A 211 -5.58 -0.20 -16.14
CA PRO A 211 -4.88 1.09 -16.19
C PRO A 211 -3.54 0.97 -16.93
N GLN A 212 -3.14 2.05 -17.59
CA GLN A 212 -1.79 2.12 -18.15
C GLN A 212 -0.79 2.46 -17.03
N VAL A 213 0.34 1.76 -17.03
CA VAL A 213 1.44 2.01 -16.09
C VAL A 213 2.68 2.43 -16.88
N LEU A 214 3.31 3.52 -16.47
CA LEU A 214 4.57 4.02 -17.01
C LEU A 214 5.58 4.15 -15.87
N PHE A 215 6.86 3.96 -16.18
CA PHE A 215 7.93 4.11 -15.20
C PHE A 215 9.10 4.89 -15.82
N ARG A 216 9.58 5.91 -15.11
CA ARG A 216 10.72 6.75 -15.49
C ARG A 216 11.55 7.12 -14.26
N ASN A 217 12.83 7.45 -14.46
CA ASN A 217 13.68 7.98 -13.39
C ASN A 217 13.63 9.52 -13.31
N ASP A 218 13.31 10.17 -14.42
CA ASP A 218 13.11 11.61 -14.50
C ASP A 218 11.63 11.96 -14.24
N PRO A 219 11.34 13.11 -13.59
CA PRO A 219 9.97 13.54 -13.39
C PRO A 219 9.22 13.66 -14.72
N PRO A 220 7.99 13.13 -14.81
CA PRO A 220 7.18 13.25 -16.02
C PRO A 220 6.69 14.69 -16.21
N LEU A 221 6.27 15.03 -17.44
CA LEU A 221 5.94 16.41 -17.84
C LEU A 221 4.79 17.00 -17.02
N GLU A 222 3.90 16.14 -16.55
CA GLU A 222 2.76 16.48 -15.69
C GLU A 222 3.18 17.11 -14.36
N LEU A 223 4.43 16.88 -13.92
CA LEU A 223 4.98 17.46 -12.68
C LEU A 223 5.89 18.67 -12.93
N GLN A 224 5.96 19.19 -14.16
CA GLN A 224 6.75 20.40 -14.42
C GLN A 224 6.30 21.58 -13.56
N GLY A 225 7.27 22.26 -12.95
CA GLY A 225 7.03 23.42 -12.09
C GLY A 225 6.73 23.09 -10.63
N ILE A 226 6.58 21.82 -10.25
CA ILE A 226 6.44 21.44 -8.84
C ILE A 226 7.81 21.59 -8.14
N PRO A 227 7.89 22.38 -7.06
CA PRO A 227 9.14 22.60 -6.34
C PRO A 227 9.57 21.33 -5.59
N GLY A 228 10.87 21.14 -5.44
CA GLY A 228 11.42 20.06 -4.60
C GLY A 228 11.39 18.67 -5.24
N LEU A 229 11.01 18.56 -6.52
CA LEU A 229 11.17 17.30 -7.26
C LEU A 229 12.65 16.94 -7.36
N LYS A 230 12.97 15.69 -6.98
CA LYS A 230 14.31 15.15 -7.10
C LYS A 230 14.47 14.56 -8.49
N ASP A 231 15.34 15.17 -9.30
CA ASP A 231 15.83 14.53 -10.52
C ASP A 231 16.83 13.44 -10.12
N SER A 232 16.53 12.18 -10.46
CA SER A 232 17.44 11.10 -10.13
C SER A 232 18.42 10.81 -11.26
N ARG A 233 19.45 11.66 -11.37
CA ARG A 233 20.61 11.38 -12.24
C ARG A 233 21.27 10.03 -11.91
N ASN A 234 21.13 9.56 -10.66
CA ASN A 234 21.66 8.30 -10.16
C ASN A 234 20.61 7.15 -10.14
N GLY A 235 19.34 7.42 -10.48
CA GLY A 235 18.27 6.43 -10.52
C GLY A 235 17.75 5.91 -9.16
N GLU A 236 18.05 6.61 -8.07
CA GLU A 236 17.55 6.35 -6.71
C GLU A 236 16.05 6.65 -6.56
N VAL A 237 15.55 7.67 -7.26
CA VAL A 237 14.12 8.03 -7.29
C VAL A 237 13.51 7.50 -8.58
N GLY A 238 12.40 6.80 -8.44
CA GLY A 238 11.59 6.30 -9.53
C GLY A 238 10.21 6.95 -9.52
N TYR A 239 9.76 7.42 -10.68
CA TYR A 239 8.41 7.94 -10.91
C TYR A 239 7.57 6.85 -11.60
N ILE A 240 6.53 6.40 -10.92
CA ILE A 240 5.60 5.38 -11.39
C ILE A 240 4.26 6.04 -11.65
N THR A 241 3.85 6.10 -12.91
CA THR A 241 2.64 6.80 -13.34
C THR A 241 1.55 5.78 -13.70
N PHE A 242 0.41 5.87 -13.02
CA PHE A 242 -0.82 5.19 -13.36
C PHE A 242 -1.76 6.15 -14.08
N VAL A 243 -2.25 5.75 -15.26
CA VAL A 243 -3.26 6.49 -16.02
C VAL A 243 -4.60 5.77 -15.89
N LEU A 244 -5.52 6.39 -15.16
CA LEU A 244 -6.86 5.89 -14.90
C LEU A 244 -7.86 6.48 -15.90
N TYR A 245 -8.30 5.66 -16.84
CA TYR A 245 -9.38 5.99 -17.79
C TYR A 245 -10.79 5.97 -17.17
N PRO A 246 -11.81 6.57 -17.82
CA PRO A 246 -13.19 6.69 -17.29
C PRO A 246 -13.78 5.38 -16.77
N ARG A 247 -13.47 4.25 -17.42
CA ARG A 247 -13.90 2.90 -17.02
C ARG A 247 -13.46 2.46 -15.62
N HIS A 248 -12.39 3.05 -15.09
CA HIS A 248 -11.88 2.80 -13.73
C HIS A 248 -12.52 3.76 -12.72
N LEU A 249 -13.03 4.90 -13.19
CA LEU A 249 -13.55 5.99 -12.36
C LEU A 249 -15.08 5.94 -12.20
N LEU A 250 -15.72 4.86 -12.67
CA LEU A 250 -17.15 4.64 -12.54
C LEU A 250 -17.57 4.67 -11.06
N PRO A 251 -18.71 5.31 -10.70
CA PRO A 251 -19.12 5.51 -9.30
C PRO A 251 -19.03 4.25 -8.43
N GLN A 252 -19.48 3.10 -8.97
CA GLN A 252 -19.48 1.81 -8.29
C GLN A 252 -18.07 1.21 -8.07
N LYS A 253 -17.04 1.68 -8.79
CA LYS A 253 -15.65 1.19 -8.70
C LYS A 253 -14.71 2.17 -7.99
N ARG A 254 -15.16 3.41 -7.72
CA ARG A 254 -14.30 4.48 -7.18
C ARG A 254 -13.63 4.07 -5.88
N ALA A 255 -14.42 3.62 -4.90
CA ALA A 255 -13.91 3.25 -3.58
C ALA A 255 -12.85 2.14 -3.65
N GLU A 256 -13.08 1.12 -4.47
CA GLU A 256 -12.14 0.01 -4.68
C GLU A 256 -10.87 0.47 -5.41
N THR A 257 -11.02 1.33 -6.42
CA THR A 257 -9.89 1.88 -7.19
C THR A 257 -8.99 2.73 -6.29
N ILE A 258 -9.58 3.58 -5.43
CA ILE A 258 -8.84 4.39 -4.46
C ILE A 258 -8.09 3.47 -3.47
N SER A 259 -8.75 2.45 -2.95
CA SER A 259 -8.13 1.52 -1.99
C SER A 259 -6.94 0.76 -2.60
N HIS A 260 -7.09 0.29 -3.85
CA HIS A 260 -6.01 -0.40 -4.57
C HIS A 260 -4.84 0.53 -4.92
N ILE A 261 -5.13 1.72 -5.46
CA ILE A 261 -4.06 2.62 -5.89
C ILE A 261 -3.29 3.16 -4.69
N GLN A 262 -3.98 3.49 -3.59
CA GLN A 262 -3.34 3.98 -2.37
C GLN A 262 -2.36 2.95 -1.79
N THR A 263 -2.71 1.66 -1.83
CA THR A 263 -1.86 0.59 -1.27
C THR A 263 -0.77 0.10 -2.23
N PHE A 264 -0.69 0.65 -3.44
CA PHE A 264 0.25 0.21 -4.47
C PHE A 264 1.70 0.18 -3.98
N ARG A 265 2.17 1.24 -3.32
CA ARG A 265 3.57 1.34 -2.90
C ARG A 265 3.93 0.25 -1.89
N ASP A 266 3.10 0.01 -0.89
CA ASP A 266 3.33 -1.04 0.10
C ASP A 266 3.23 -2.43 -0.52
N TYR A 267 2.24 -2.65 -1.38
CA TYR A 267 2.11 -3.87 -2.17
C TYR A 267 3.39 -4.15 -2.97
N PHE A 268 3.89 -3.14 -3.67
CA PHE A 268 5.06 -3.24 -4.52
C PHE A 268 6.32 -3.57 -3.71
N HIS A 269 6.57 -2.85 -2.61
CA HIS A 269 7.71 -3.11 -1.73
C HIS A 269 7.61 -4.44 -0.98
N TYR A 270 6.39 -4.88 -0.65
CA TYR A 270 6.14 -6.20 -0.06
C TYR A 270 6.52 -7.31 -1.06
N HIS A 271 6.10 -7.22 -2.32
CA HIS A 271 6.39 -8.24 -3.33
C HIS A 271 7.85 -8.29 -3.75
N ILE A 272 8.57 -7.17 -3.71
CA ILE A 272 10.03 -7.17 -3.86
C ILE A 272 10.66 -8.00 -2.73
N LYS A 273 10.27 -7.76 -1.47
CA LYS A 273 10.79 -8.51 -0.31
C LYS A 273 10.41 -9.99 -0.37
N ALA A 274 9.17 -10.31 -0.75
CA ALA A 274 8.72 -11.68 -0.95
C ALA A 274 9.52 -12.41 -2.03
N SER A 275 9.82 -11.73 -3.15
CA SER A 275 10.66 -12.26 -4.22
C SER A 275 12.09 -12.54 -3.75
N LYS A 276 12.69 -11.63 -2.97
CA LYS A 276 13.99 -11.86 -2.35
C LYS A 276 13.97 -13.09 -1.45
N ALA A 277 12.96 -13.23 -0.60
CA ALA A 277 12.80 -14.40 0.27
C ALA A 277 12.67 -15.72 -0.54
N TYR A 278 11.93 -15.69 -1.65
CA TYR A 278 11.80 -16.84 -2.55
C TYR A 278 13.15 -17.21 -3.19
N ILE A 279 13.90 -16.23 -3.68
CA ILE A 279 15.24 -16.42 -4.23
C ILE A 279 16.19 -17.03 -3.18
N HIS A 280 16.17 -16.55 -1.94
CA HIS A 280 16.95 -17.15 -0.85
C HIS A 280 16.58 -18.62 -0.61
N THR A 281 15.28 -18.96 -0.64
CA THR A 281 14.84 -20.36 -0.51
C THR A 281 15.38 -21.23 -1.65
N ARG A 282 15.39 -20.74 -2.89
CA ARG A 282 15.99 -21.47 -4.03
C ARG A 282 17.50 -21.61 -3.90
N MET A 283 18.20 -20.57 -3.45
CA MET A 283 19.63 -20.62 -3.19
C MET A 283 19.97 -21.67 -2.14
N ARG A 284 19.27 -21.68 -1.00
CA ARG A 284 19.46 -22.69 0.06
C ARG A 284 19.26 -24.11 -0.46
N LYS A 285 18.22 -24.33 -1.28
CA LYS A 285 17.98 -25.62 -1.93
C LYS A 285 19.16 -26.04 -2.81
N ARG A 286 19.68 -25.14 -3.65
CA ARG A 286 20.86 -25.41 -4.49
C ARG A 286 22.12 -25.68 -3.68
N THR A 287 22.35 -24.93 -2.60
CA THR A 287 23.47 -25.20 -1.69
C THR A 287 23.34 -26.58 -1.05
N ALA A 288 22.14 -26.98 -0.62
CA ALA A 288 21.89 -28.32 -0.10
C ALA A 288 22.18 -29.41 -1.15
N ASP A 289 21.74 -29.20 -2.40
CA ASP A 289 22.04 -30.11 -3.52
C ASP A 289 23.57 -30.25 -3.71
N PHE A 290 24.31 -29.14 -3.72
CA PHE A 290 25.78 -29.17 -3.88
C PHE A 290 26.49 -29.83 -2.70
N LEU A 291 26.02 -29.62 -1.47
CA LEU A 291 26.57 -30.29 -0.29
C LEU A 291 26.34 -31.81 -0.36
N GLN A 292 25.20 -32.27 -0.90
CA GLN A 292 24.98 -33.70 -1.14
C GLN A 292 25.99 -34.26 -2.14
N VAL A 293 26.25 -33.56 -3.24
CA VAL A 293 27.27 -33.96 -4.23
C VAL A 293 28.66 -34.02 -3.59
N LEU A 294 29.02 -33.01 -2.79
CA LEU A 294 30.29 -32.97 -2.07
C LEU A 294 30.43 -34.14 -1.08
N ASN A 295 29.36 -34.44 -0.33
CA ASN A 295 29.35 -35.55 0.61
C ASN A 295 29.45 -36.91 -0.09
N ARG A 296 28.83 -37.08 -1.26
CA ARG A 296 28.99 -38.29 -2.11
C ARG A 296 30.39 -38.43 -2.69
N ALA A 297 31.09 -37.31 -2.90
CA ALA A 297 32.46 -37.31 -3.39
C ALA A 297 33.49 -37.59 -2.27
N ARG A 298 33.08 -37.60 -0.99
CA ARG A 298 33.96 -38.07 0.08
C ARG A 298 34.13 -39.58 -0.08
N PRO A 299 35.37 -40.08 -0.18
CA PRO A 299 35.59 -41.51 -0.17
C PRO A 299 34.97 -42.08 1.11
N GLU A 300 34.15 -43.12 0.98
CA GLU A 300 33.81 -43.93 2.14
C GLU A 300 35.14 -44.36 2.76
N ASN A 301 35.27 -44.22 4.09
CA ASN A 301 36.40 -44.85 4.76
C ASN A 301 36.32 -46.32 4.39
N GLU A 302 37.21 -46.79 3.52
CA GLU A 302 37.36 -48.22 3.22
C GLU A 302 37.31 -48.92 4.58
N GLU A 303 36.36 -49.85 4.76
CA GLU A 303 36.31 -50.65 5.96
C GLU A 303 37.72 -51.19 6.18
N LYS A 304 38.43 -50.64 7.19
CA LYS A 304 39.78 -51.10 7.50
C LYS A 304 39.68 -52.61 7.59
N GLU A 305 40.38 -53.32 6.70
CA GLU A 305 40.40 -54.78 6.68
C GLU A 305 40.48 -55.26 8.13
N ARG A 306 39.43 -55.94 8.61
CA ARG A 306 39.42 -56.48 9.96
C ARG A 306 40.44 -57.61 10.00
N LYS A 307 41.69 -57.26 10.30
CA LYS A 307 42.77 -58.23 10.52
C LYS A 307 42.53 -58.90 11.86
N THR A 308 42.64 -60.22 11.88
CA THR A 308 42.74 -60.98 13.13
C THR A 308 44.03 -60.58 13.86
N ALA A 309 44.10 -60.78 15.18
CA ALA A 309 45.27 -60.41 16.00
C ALA A 309 46.61 -61.03 15.52
N SER A 310 46.56 -62.07 14.68
CA SER A 310 47.73 -62.71 14.05
C SER A 310 48.04 -62.20 12.62
N GLY A 311 47.39 -61.15 12.14
CA GLY A 311 47.72 -60.47 10.88
C GLY A 311 47.24 -61.13 9.58
N ARG A 312 46.37 -62.15 9.63
CA ARG A 312 45.79 -62.77 8.42
C ARG A 312 44.46 -62.10 8.04
N THR A 313 44.30 -61.80 6.74
CA THR A 313 43.09 -61.21 6.14
C THR A 313 42.03 -62.28 5.86
N PHE A 314 40.76 -61.97 6.11
CA PHE A 314 39.63 -62.84 5.79
C PHE A 314 39.44 -62.89 4.26
N ARG A 315 39.66 -64.04 3.64
CA ARG A 315 39.14 -64.32 2.29
C ARG A 315 37.80 -65.04 2.43
N VAL A 316 36.74 -64.40 1.96
CA VAL A 316 35.44 -65.04 1.79
C VAL A 316 35.58 -65.97 0.58
N GLN A 317 35.56 -67.29 0.80
CA GLN A 317 35.37 -68.25 -0.28
C GLN A 317 33.90 -68.21 -0.71
N GLY A 318 33.67 -68.08 -2.02
CA GLY A 318 32.35 -67.96 -2.62
C GLY A 318 31.49 -69.20 -2.51
#